data_AF-A0A641RCL2-F1
#
_entry.id   AF-A0A641RCL2-F1
#
_cell.length_a   1.000
_cell.length_b   1.000
_cell.length_c   1.000
_cell.angle_alpha   90.00
_cell.angle_beta   90.00
_cell.angle_gamma   90.00
#
_symmetry.space_group_name_H-M   'P 1'
#
loop_
_entity.id
_entity.type
_entity.pdbx_description
1 polymer ?
#
loop_
_entity_poly.entity_id
_entity_poly.type
_entity_poly.pdbx_seq_one_letter_code
_entity_poly.pdbx_strand_id
1 'polypeptide(L)'
;MNDVNLAPENKEATPEHGYLMAYDKKEQKAKGVKGIAANGELETLEANEANRDQFIKVDQRGNFFTNFGKNFLYQYNNPGRYSLYNMPKETLVEQAKEKIEAAQEPQNEAVRRELASTRVYNNHRFNEREVNWEQAAKYGITPDGLKNAKDSLERMLQGKTSAIAFRVAKNSELGRENGDAKLSLFRDENGAVKFDIHYIRQAPKIGEDYRGHV
;
A
#
# COMPACT_ATOMS: atom_id res chain seq x y z
N MET A 1 -22.43 -37.53 -40.77
CA MET A 1 -22.14 -37.05 -39.41
C MET A 1 -20.97 -36.08 -39.50
N ASN A 2 -21.19 -34.78 -39.23
CA ASN A 2 -20.11 -33.82 -39.05
C ASN A 2 -20.31 -33.22 -37.66
N ASP A 3 -19.66 -33.80 -36.66
CA ASP A 3 -19.64 -33.29 -35.30
C ASP A 3 -18.74 -32.06 -35.25
N VAL A 4 -19.38 -30.88 -35.31
CA VAL A 4 -18.72 -29.59 -35.08
C VAL A 4 -18.52 -29.48 -33.56
N ASN A 5 -17.27 -29.65 -33.15
CA ASN A 5 -16.82 -29.48 -31.78
C ASN A 5 -16.91 -27.99 -31.42
N LEU A 6 -17.98 -27.58 -30.73
CA LEU A 6 -18.06 -26.25 -30.12
C LEU A 6 -17.05 -26.21 -28.97
N ALA A 7 -16.03 -25.37 -29.12
CA ALA A 7 -15.15 -24.98 -28.02
C ALA A 7 -16.00 -24.41 -26.86
N PRO A 8 -15.67 -24.72 -25.60
CA PRO A 8 -16.41 -24.16 -24.47
C PRO A 8 -16.24 -22.64 -24.44
N GLU A 9 -17.36 -21.92 -24.41
CA GLU A 9 -17.41 -20.49 -24.12
C GLU A 9 -16.58 -20.21 -22.86
N ASN A 10 -15.53 -19.42 -23.01
CA ASN A 10 -14.91 -18.71 -21.90
C ASN A 10 -15.98 -17.76 -21.33
N LYS A 11 -16.74 -18.24 -20.35
CA LYS A 11 -17.46 -17.36 -19.42
C LYS A 11 -16.39 -16.53 -18.71
N GLU A 12 -16.23 -15.28 -19.13
CA GLU A 12 -15.54 -14.27 -18.34
C GLU A 12 -16.16 -14.29 -16.94
N ALA A 13 -15.43 -14.87 -15.99
CA ALA A 13 -15.86 -14.93 -14.60
C ALA A 13 -15.95 -13.48 -14.10
N THR A 14 -17.17 -13.01 -13.82
CA THR A 14 -17.40 -11.76 -13.10
C THR A 14 -16.49 -11.73 -11.88
N PRO A 15 -15.69 -10.66 -11.67
CA PRO A 15 -14.73 -10.66 -10.58
C PRO A 15 -15.45 -10.83 -9.24
N GLU A 16 -15.11 -11.89 -8.51
CA GLU A 16 -15.65 -12.21 -7.19
C GLU A 16 -15.01 -11.25 -6.19
N HIS A 17 -15.62 -10.08 -5.99
CA HIS A 17 -15.16 -9.11 -5.01
C HIS A 17 -15.72 -9.47 -3.63
N GLY A 18 -14.84 -9.71 -2.66
CA GLY A 18 -15.13 -9.78 -1.24
C GLY A 18 -15.35 -8.38 -0.66
N TYR A 19 -15.36 -8.28 0.66
CA TYR A 19 -15.58 -7.02 1.37
C TYR A 19 -14.59 -6.83 2.53
N LEU A 20 -14.23 -5.57 2.80
CA LEU A 20 -13.25 -5.22 3.81
C LEU A 20 -13.92 -4.98 5.18
N MET A 21 -13.39 -5.65 6.20
CA MET A 21 -13.74 -5.46 7.60
C MET A 21 -12.52 -5.06 8.42
N ALA A 22 -12.78 -4.40 9.56
CA ALA A 22 -11.78 -3.97 10.51
C ALA A 22 -12.18 -4.34 11.93
N TYR A 23 -11.27 -4.94 12.68
CA TYR A 23 -11.39 -5.04 14.14
C TYR A 23 -10.76 -3.82 14.78
N ASP A 24 -11.57 -2.98 15.45
CA ASP A 24 -11.09 -1.86 16.24
C ASP A 24 -10.56 -2.38 17.58
N LYS A 25 -9.23 -2.36 17.79
CA LYS A 25 -8.64 -2.83 19.04
C LYS A 25 -8.99 -1.94 20.24
N LYS A 26 -9.36 -0.68 20.01
CA LYS A 26 -9.75 0.24 21.08
C LYS A 26 -11.17 -0.06 21.58
N GLU A 27 -12.09 -0.31 20.65
CA GLU A 27 -13.49 -0.62 20.98
C GLU A 27 -13.74 -2.12 21.19
N GLN A 28 -12.77 -2.96 20.81
CA GLN A 28 -12.85 -4.42 20.80
C GLN A 28 -14.04 -4.96 19.99
N LYS A 29 -14.30 -4.34 18.82
CA LYS A 29 -15.43 -4.68 17.96
C LYS A 29 -15.02 -4.80 16.50
N ALA A 30 -15.63 -5.73 15.79
CA ALA A 30 -15.53 -5.84 14.34
C ALA A 30 -16.56 -4.93 13.65
N LYS A 31 -16.09 -4.18 12.66
CA LYS A 31 -16.87 -3.21 11.88
C LYS A 31 -16.60 -3.39 10.38
N GLY A 32 -17.56 -3.00 9.55
CA GLY A 32 -17.36 -2.92 8.11
C GLY A 32 -16.60 -1.65 7.75
N VAL A 33 -15.71 -1.71 6.76
CA VAL A 33 -14.94 -0.54 6.30
C VAL A 33 -15.66 0.12 5.13
N LYS A 34 -16.07 1.38 5.30
CA LYS A 34 -16.68 2.20 4.26
C LYS A 34 -15.65 2.95 3.42
N GLY A 35 -14.57 3.41 4.05
CA GLY A 35 -13.66 4.36 3.43
C GLY A 35 -12.49 4.75 4.31
N ILE A 36 -11.74 5.74 3.85
CA ILE A 36 -10.75 6.48 4.64
C ILE A 36 -11.15 7.96 4.57
N ALA A 37 -11.30 8.60 5.72
CA ALA A 37 -11.61 10.02 5.81
C ALA A 37 -10.42 10.88 5.35
N ALA A 38 -10.65 12.15 5.05
CA ALA A 38 -9.60 13.07 4.57
C ALA A 38 -8.40 13.20 5.53
N ASN A 39 -8.64 13.02 6.83
CA ASN A 39 -7.62 13.02 7.88
C ASN A 39 -6.79 11.71 7.94
N GLY A 40 -7.13 10.70 7.13
CA GLY A 40 -6.45 9.39 7.07
C GLY A 40 -6.95 8.36 8.08
N GLU A 41 -8.07 8.61 8.77
CA GLU A 41 -8.72 7.63 9.66
C GLU A 41 -9.68 6.71 8.89
N LEU A 42 -9.88 5.49 9.39
CA LEU A 42 -10.86 4.56 8.80
C LEU A 42 -12.28 5.01 9.09
N GLU A 43 -13.07 5.13 8.04
CA GLU A 43 -14.52 5.24 8.16
C GLU A 43 -15.11 3.84 8.27
N THR A 44 -15.79 3.60 9.40
CA THR A 44 -16.34 2.29 9.71
C THR A 44 -17.84 2.37 9.97
N LEU A 45 -18.56 1.29 9.67
CA LEU A 45 -19.98 1.12 9.91
C LEU A 45 -20.22 -0.16 10.72
N GLU A 46 -21.40 -0.26 11.33
CA GLU A 46 -21.82 -1.50 11.99
C GLU A 46 -21.76 -2.67 11.02
N ALA A 47 -21.18 -3.78 11.50
CA ALA A 47 -21.05 -5.01 10.75
C ALA A 47 -22.37 -5.78 10.73
N ASN A 48 -23.24 -5.42 9.78
CA ASN A 48 -24.47 -6.14 9.46
C ASN A 48 -24.71 -6.15 7.94
N GLU A 49 -25.59 -7.04 7.47
CA GLU A 49 -25.92 -7.16 6.05
C GLU A 49 -26.55 -5.89 5.45
N ALA A 50 -27.31 -5.12 6.24
CA ALA A 50 -27.93 -3.88 5.75
C ALA A 50 -26.89 -2.82 5.31
N ASN A 51 -25.69 -2.85 5.89
CA ASN A 51 -24.61 -1.93 5.54
C ASN A 51 -23.63 -2.51 4.52
N ARG A 52 -23.76 -3.79 4.16
CA ARG A 52 -22.78 -4.52 3.35
C ARG A 52 -22.42 -3.86 2.02
N ASP A 53 -23.41 -3.33 1.32
CA ASP A 53 -23.20 -2.69 0.02
C ASP A 53 -22.36 -1.41 0.09
N GLN A 54 -22.25 -0.82 1.28
CA GLN A 54 -21.42 0.35 1.54
C GLN A 54 -19.97 -0.01 1.90
N PHE A 55 -19.67 -1.31 2.09
CA PHE A 55 -18.32 -1.73 2.41
C PHE A 55 -17.44 -1.71 1.17
N ILE A 56 -16.16 -1.42 1.39
CA ILE A 56 -15.15 -1.49 0.37
C ILE A 56 -15.09 -2.91 -0.20
N LYS A 57 -15.23 -3.00 -1.51
CA LYS A 57 -15.12 -4.25 -2.27
C LYS A 57 -13.66 -4.51 -2.62
N VAL A 58 -13.19 -5.71 -2.33
CA VAL A 58 -11.79 -6.12 -2.58
C VAL A 58 -11.81 -7.39 -3.40
N ASP A 59 -11.03 -7.43 -4.48
CA ASP A 59 -10.90 -8.64 -5.30
C ASP A 59 -10.40 -9.82 -4.45
N GLN A 60 -11.13 -10.93 -4.42
CA GLN A 60 -10.77 -12.14 -3.66
C GLN A 60 -9.55 -12.86 -4.23
N ARG A 61 -9.29 -12.72 -5.53
CA ARG A 61 -8.18 -13.38 -6.24
C ARG A 61 -6.93 -12.49 -6.31
N GLY A 62 -7.12 -11.19 -6.14
CA GLY A 62 -6.03 -10.24 -6.00
C GLY A 62 -5.47 -10.27 -4.59
N ASN A 63 -4.14 -10.37 -4.46
CA ASN A 63 -3.46 -9.84 -3.28
C ASN A 63 -4.09 -8.49 -2.94
N PHE A 64 -4.43 -8.22 -1.67
CA PHE A 64 -4.94 -6.92 -1.21
C PHE A 64 -4.09 -5.74 -1.74
N PHE A 65 -2.84 -6.00 -2.13
CA PHE A 65 -1.91 -5.12 -2.83
C PHE A 65 -2.16 -4.91 -4.33
N THR A 66 -3.40 -4.94 -4.83
CA THR A 66 -3.73 -4.33 -6.13
C THR A 66 -3.63 -2.80 -6.03
N ASN A 67 -3.80 -2.08 -7.15
CA ASN A 67 -3.74 -0.62 -7.17
C ASN A 67 -4.71 0.03 -6.16
N PHE A 68 -5.87 -0.58 -5.93
CA PHE A 68 -6.83 -0.13 -4.92
C PHE A 68 -6.25 -0.24 -3.50
N GLY A 69 -5.85 -1.44 -3.07
CA GLY A 69 -5.44 -1.62 -1.68
C GLY A 69 -4.08 -1.00 -1.36
N LYS A 70 -3.19 -0.83 -2.36
CA LYS A 70 -2.00 0.03 -2.22
C LYS A 70 -2.42 1.46 -1.88
N ASN A 71 -3.30 2.06 -2.69
CA ASN A 71 -3.80 3.42 -2.44
C ASN A 71 -4.55 3.55 -1.11
N PHE A 72 -5.27 2.51 -0.69
CA PHE A 72 -5.93 2.45 0.61
C PHE A 72 -4.90 2.44 1.76
N LEU A 73 -3.90 1.56 1.72
CA LEU A 73 -2.87 1.49 2.76
C LEU A 73 -2.03 2.77 2.82
N TYR A 74 -1.76 3.42 1.69
CA TYR A 74 -1.06 4.70 1.64
C TYR A 74 -1.83 5.82 2.34
N GLN A 75 -3.15 5.80 2.30
CA GLN A 75 -3.98 6.83 2.92
C GLN A 75 -4.26 6.58 4.41
N TYR A 76 -4.15 5.32 4.86
CA TYR A 76 -4.54 4.91 6.20
C TYR A 76 -3.42 5.11 7.23
N ASN A 77 -3.55 6.12 8.08
CA ASN A 77 -2.50 6.58 8.99
C ASN A 77 -2.16 5.63 10.16
N ASN A 78 -3.08 4.75 10.56
CA ASN A 78 -3.01 4.08 11.87
C ASN A 78 -2.94 2.54 11.80
N PRO A 79 -1.92 1.91 11.18
CA PRO A 79 -1.84 0.45 11.06
C PRO A 79 -1.89 -0.30 12.41
N GLY A 80 -1.62 0.39 13.52
CA GLY A 80 -1.68 -0.17 14.87
C GLY A 80 -3.10 -0.34 15.45
N ARG A 81 -4.05 0.57 15.17
CA ARG A 81 -5.38 0.59 15.84
C ARG A 81 -6.32 -0.49 15.34
N TYR A 82 -6.35 -0.72 14.03
CA TYR A 82 -7.26 -1.70 13.42
C TYR A 82 -6.52 -2.92 12.87
N SER A 83 -7.11 -4.10 13.02
CA SER A 83 -6.72 -5.30 12.25
C SER A 83 -7.67 -5.43 11.07
N LEU A 84 -7.16 -5.51 9.84
CA LEU A 84 -7.96 -5.54 8.62
C LEU A 84 -8.15 -6.97 8.10
N TYR A 85 -9.32 -7.25 7.52
CA TYR A 85 -9.72 -8.56 7.00
C TYR A 85 -10.47 -8.41 5.66
N ASN A 86 -10.01 -9.11 4.62
CA ASN A 86 -10.69 -9.24 3.34
C ASN A 86 -11.58 -10.49 3.38
N MET A 87 -12.88 -10.30 3.62
CA MET A 87 -13.83 -11.39 3.78
C MET A 87 -14.39 -11.84 2.42
N PRO A 88 -14.50 -13.17 2.17
CA PRO A 88 -15.15 -13.69 0.96
C PRO A 88 -16.59 -13.20 0.85
N LYS A 89 -17.05 -13.00 -0.38
CA LYS A 89 -18.39 -12.52 -0.72
C LYS A 89 -19.47 -13.50 -0.26
N GLU A 90 -19.14 -14.76 -0.07
CA GLU A 90 -20.09 -15.79 0.34
C GLU A 90 -20.30 -15.76 1.87
N THR A 91 -19.39 -15.12 2.61
CA THR A 91 -19.49 -15.02 4.07
C THR A 91 -20.51 -13.94 4.45
N LEU A 92 -21.45 -14.28 5.33
CA LEU A 92 -22.38 -13.29 5.92
C LEU A 92 -21.63 -12.33 6.85
N VAL A 93 -22.02 -11.06 6.84
CA VAL A 93 -21.32 -10.01 7.60
C VAL A 93 -21.33 -10.29 9.10
N GLU A 94 -22.45 -10.75 9.66
CA GLU A 94 -22.58 -11.06 11.09
C GLU A 94 -21.71 -12.28 11.47
N GLN A 95 -21.63 -13.29 10.60
CA GLN A 95 -20.74 -14.43 10.81
C GLN A 95 -19.27 -14.01 10.76
N ALA A 96 -18.90 -13.15 9.81
CA ALA A 96 -17.57 -12.59 9.72
C ALA A 96 -17.21 -11.79 10.98
N LYS A 97 -18.14 -10.96 11.47
CA LYS A 97 -18.00 -10.19 12.71
C LYS A 97 -17.70 -11.10 13.90
N GLU A 98 -18.54 -12.11 14.13
CA GLU A 98 -18.38 -13.06 15.25
C GLU A 98 -17.03 -13.78 15.17
N LYS A 99 -16.65 -14.28 13.98
CA LYS A 99 -15.35 -14.93 13.79
C LYS A 99 -14.18 -14.00 14.09
N ILE A 100 -14.23 -12.76 13.62
CA ILE A 100 -13.16 -11.77 13.80
C ILE A 100 -12.98 -11.42 15.29
N GLU A 101 -14.09 -11.22 16.01
CA GLU A 101 -14.09 -10.94 17.45
C GLU A 101 -13.61 -12.15 18.26
N ALA A 102 -14.13 -13.35 17.96
CA ALA A 102 -13.72 -14.60 18.61
C ALA A 102 -12.22 -14.89 18.42
N ALA A 103 -11.65 -14.60 17.24
CA ALA A 103 -10.23 -14.83 16.95
C ALA A 103 -9.27 -13.97 17.78
N GLN A 104 -9.75 -12.94 18.48
CA GLN A 104 -8.93 -12.12 19.38
C GLN A 104 -8.71 -12.80 20.73
N GLU A 105 -9.58 -13.75 21.10
CA GLU A 105 -9.44 -14.49 22.34
C GLU A 105 -8.32 -15.53 22.25
N PRO A 106 -7.44 -15.64 23.25
CA PRO A 106 -6.31 -16.59 23.22
C PRO A 106 -6.72 -18.05 22.98
N GLN A 107 -7.87 -18.47 23.51
CA GLN A 107 -8.42 -19.82 23.41
C GLN A 107 -8.89 -20.21 22.00
N ASN A 108 -9.20 -19.25 21.13
CA ASN A 108 -9.82 -19.51 19.83
C ASN A 108 -8.77 -19.62 18.71
N GLU A 109 -7.72 -20.42 18.94
CA GLU A 109 -6.62 -20.56 17.99
C GLU A 109 -7.07 -21.12 16.63
N ALA A 110 -8.04 -22.05 16.62
CA ALA A 110 -8.59 -22.61 15.39
C ALA A 110 -9.23 -21.53 14.50
N VAL A 111 -10.07 -20.65 15.08
CA VAL A 111 -10.71 -19.53 14.37
C VAL A 111 -9.67 -18.54 13.86
N ARG A 112 -8.63 -18.26 14.67
CA ARG A 112 -7.53 -17.38 14.26
C ARG A 112 -6.74 -17.94 13.08
N ARG A 113 -6.52 -19.26 13.03
CA ARG A 113 -5.86 -19.93 11.89
C ARG A 113 -6.74 -19.88 10.64
N GLU A 114 -8.05 -20.08 10.77
CA GLU A 114 -9.00 -19.96 9.66
C GLU A 114 -8.99 -18.54 9.05
N LEU A 115 -9.00 -17.50 9.90
CA LEU A 115 -8.97 -16.11 9.44
C LEU A 115 -7.60 -15.65 8.94
N ALA A 116 -6.52 -16.42 9.13
CA ALA A 116 -5.18 -15.97 8.75
C ALA A 116 -5.05 -15.68 7.25
N SER A 117 -5.78 -16.40 6.40
CA SER A 117 -5.81 -16.20 4.93
C SER A 117 -6.55 -14.93 4.51
N THR A 118 -7.52 -14.48 5.31
CA THR A 118 -8.29 -13.24 5.05
C THR A 118 -7.61 -12.01 5.64
N ARG A 119 -6.66 -12.19 6.56
CA ARG A 119 -6.02 -11.09 7.27
C ARG A 119 -5.15 -10.26 6.32
N VAL A 120 -5.39 -8.96 6.34
CA VAL A 120 -4.63 -7.97 5.58
C VAL A 120 -3.51 -7.45 6.47
N TYR A 121 -2.27 -7.84 6.14
CA TYR A 121 -1.08 -7.35 6.83
C TYR A 121 -0.55 -6.11 6.14
N ASN A 122 -0.35 -5.03 6.88
CA ASN A 122 0.43 -3.90 6.41
C ASN A 122 1.90 -4.11 6.78
N ASN A 123 2.74 -4.40 5.79
CA ASN A 123 4.19 -4.55 5.96
C ASN A 123 4.95 -3.21 5.85
N HIS A 124 4.24 -2.08 5.76
CA HIS A 124 4.86 -0.76 5.72
C HIS A 124 5.41 -0.36 7.10
N ARG A 125 6.64 0.15 7.07
CA ARG A 125 7.32 0.79 8.21
C ARG A 125 7.07 2.31 8.25
N PHE A 126 6.69 2.88 7.12
CA PHE A 126 6.40 4.31 6.93
C PHE A 126 5.04 4.47 6.28
N ASN A 127 4.32 5.54 6.62
CA ASN A 127 3.11 5.92 5.91
C ASN A 127 3.42 6.97 4.84
N GLU A 128 2.80 6.90 3.66
CA GLU A 128 2.99 7.88 2.59
C GLU A 128 2.64 9.31 3.04
N ARG A 129 1.66 9.46 3.93
CA ARG A 129 1.21 10.75 4.46
C ARG A 129 2.20 11.39 5.42
N GLU A 130 3.10 10.60 6.01
CA GLU A 130 4.19 11.12 6.85
C GLU A 130 5.33 11.69 6.00
N VAL A 131 5.39 11.36 4.71
CA VAL A 131 6.46 11.78 3.81
C VAL A 131 6.29 13.26 3.47
N ASN A 132 7.35 14.04 3.69
CA ASN A 132 7.39 15.45 3.31
C ASN A 132 7.63 15.61 1.80
N TRP A 133 6.55 15.54 1.02
CA TRP A 133 6.59 15.67 -0.44
C TRP A 133 7.00 17.06 -0.92
N GLU A 134 6.69 18.11 -0.16
CA GLU A 134 7.11 19.48 -0.48
C GLU A 134 8.64 19.61 -0.44
N GLN A 135 9.28 19.01 0.57
CA GLN A 135 10.73 18.95 0.66
C GLN A 135 11.31 18.08 -0.46
N ALA A 136 10.72 16.91 -0.74
CA ALA A 136 11.16 16.00 -1.79
C ALA A 136 11.11 16.64 -3.19
N ALA A 137 10.08 17.46 -3.46
CA ALA A 137 9.91 18.15 -4.73
C ALA A 137 11.07 19.11 -5.05
N LYS A 138 11.71 19.70 -4.02
CA LYS A 138 12.92 20.55 -4.17
C LYS A 138 14.11 19.76 -4.74
N TYR A 139 14.05 18.44 -4.69
CA TYR A 139 15.05 17.51 -5.20
C TYR A 139 14.65 16.83 -6.52
N GLY A 140 13.51 17.22 -7.11
CA GLY A 140 12.92 16.57 -8.29
C GLY A 140 12.23 15.24 -7.99
N ILE A 141 11.99 14.92 -6.72
CA ILE A 141 11.35 13.67 -6.29
C ILE A 141 9.86 13.93 -6.11
N THR A 142 9.02 13.20 -6.85
CA THR A 142 7.56 13.32 -6.79
C THR A 142 6.91 11.98 -6.41
N PRO A 143 5.75 11.99 -5.74
CA PRO A 143 5.02 10.77 -5.41
C PRO A 143 4.74 9.93 -6.66
N ASP A 144 4.23 10.55 -7.72
CA ASP A 144 3.90 9.88 -8.98
C ASP A 144 5.14 9.29 -9.66
N GLY A 145 6.27 9.99 -9.63
CA GLY A 145 7.53 9.48 -10.15
C GLY A 145 7.94 8.17 -9.47
N LEU A 146 7.79 8.09 -8.14
CA LEU A 146 8.11 6.89 -7.36
C LEU A 146 7.08 5.76 -7.54
N LYS A 147 5.79 6.10 -7.69
CA LYS A 147 4.70 5.14 -7.92
C LYS A 147 4.82 4.46 -9.28
N ASN A 148 5.15 5.24 -10.31
CA ASN A 148 5.24 4.74 -11.69
C ASN A 148 6.55 3.99 -11.97
N ALA A 149 7.55 4.12 -11.11
CA ALA A 149 8.88 3.54 -11.30
C ALA A 149 9.07 2.24 -10.51
N LYS A 150 8.65 1.10 -11.09
CA LYS A 150 8.93 -0.28 -10.61
C LYS A 150 8.78 -0.46 -9.09
N ASP A 151 7.56 -0.34 -8.55
CA ASP A 151 7.24 -0.53 -7.12
C ASP A 151 8.18 0.24 -6.15
N SER A 152 8.84 1.33 -6.58
CA SER A 152 9.87 1.98 -5.76
C SER A 152 9.29 2.60 -4.50
N LEU A 153 8.15 3.30 -4.61
CA LEU A 153 7.47 3.84 -3.44
C LEU A 153 7.10 2.74 -2.44
N GLU A 154 6.50 1.65 -2.93
CA GLU A 154 6.09 0.52 -2.10
C GLU A 154 7.27 -0.08 -1.32
N ARG A 155 8.40 -0.28 -1.98
CA ARG A 155 9.64 -0.75 -1.34
C ARG A 155 10.12 0.22 -0.27
N MET A 156 10.09 1.52 -0.55
CA MET A 156 10.51 2.55 0.38
C MET A 156 9.63 2.62 1.63
N LEU A 157 8.31 2.49 1.47
CA LEU A 157 7.37 2.43 2.60
C LEU A 157 7.57 1.17 3.44
N GLN A 158 8.03 0.06 2.85
CA GLN A 158 8.49 -1.14 3.57
C GLN A 158 9.89 -1.00 4.20
N GLY A 159 10.54 0.16 4.08
CA GLY A 159 11.88 0.44 4.60
C GLY A 159 13.03 -0.16 3.80
N LYS A 160 12.79 -0.45 2.52
CA LYS A 160 13.83 -0.88 1.56
C LYS A 160 14.26 0.29 0.68
N THR A 161 15.35 0.12 -0.03
CA THR A 161 15.74 1.06 -1.10
C THR A 161 14.85 0.90 -2.33
N SER A 162 14.72 2.00 -3.07
CA SER A 162 14.03 2.07 -4.35
C SER A 162 14.52 1.00 -5.33
N ALA A 163 13.62 0.52 -6.20
CA ALA A 163 13.97 -0.54 -7.15
C ALA A 163 15.01 -0.05 -8.17
N ILE A 164 14.86 1.20 -8.62
CA ILE A 164 15.74 1.85 -9.58
C ILE A 164 16.35 3.12 -8.99
N ALA A 165 17.35 3.66 -9.70
CA ALA A 165 17.87 4.98 -9.41
C ALA A 165 16.96 6.06 -10.00
N PHE A 166 16.90 7.21 -9.32
CA PHE A 166 16.18 8.40 -9.72
C PHE A 166 17.16 9.54 -9.93
N ARG A 167 16.85 10.40 -10.90
CA ARG A 167 17.59 11.64 -11.08
C ARG A 167 17.21 12.60 -9.96
N VAL A 168 18.17 12.89 -9.09
CA VAL A 168 18.05 13.87 -8.00
C VAL A 168 18.71 15.16 -8.45
N ALA A 169 18.01 16.27 -8.26
CA ALA A 169 18.45 17.60 -8.69
C ALA A 169 18.31 18.60 -7.54
N LYS A 170 19.40 19.23 -7.12
CA LYS A 170 19.44 20.23 -6.06
C LYS A 170 20.02 21.53 -6.60
N ASN A 171 19.30 22.63 -6.38
CA ASN A 171 19.87 23.96 -6.59
C ASN A 171 20.79 24.30 -5.41
N SER A 172 22.02 24.72 -5.70
CA SER A 172 22.95 25.25 -4.71
C SER A 172 23.52 26.59 -5.17
N GLU A 173 24.12 27.34 -4.25
CA GLU A 173 24.78 28.61 -4.56
C GLU A 173 25.94 28.44 -5.55
N LEU A 174 26.51 27.22 -5.62
CA LEU A 174 27.58 26.85 -6.54
C LEU A 174 27.07 26.43 -7.93
N GLY A 175 25.75 26.32 -8.14
CA GLY A 175 25.14 25.93 -9.40
C GLY A 175 24.15 24.76 -9.27
N ARG A 176 24.04 23.95 -10.33
CA ARG A 176 23.12 22.79 -10.37
C ARG A 176 23.85 21.53 -9.94
N GLU A 177 23.48 20.97 -8.80
CA GLU A 177 23.96 19.67 -8.34
C GLU A 177 22.96 18.59 -8.76
N ASN A 178 23.35 17.72 -9.69
CA ASN A 178 22.45 16.68 -10.17
C ASN A 178 23.17 15.31 -10.19
N GLY A 179 22.53 14.28 -9.64
CA GLY A 179 23.09 12.93 -9.55
C GLY A 179 22.01 11.86 -9.69
N ASP A 180 22.38 10.66 -10.14
CA ASP A 180 21.48 9.50 -10.06
C ASP A 180 21.65 8.86 -8.68
N ALA A 181 20.55 8.58 -7.99
CA ALA A 181 20.59 8.04 -6.64
C ALA A 181 19.50 7.00 -6.42
N LYS A 182 19.78 6.00 -5.59
CA LYS A 182 18.70 5.22 -4.96
C LYS A 182 18.16 5.99 -3.76
N LEU A 183 16.88 5.78 -3.49
CA LEU A 183 16.16 6.49 -2.44
C LEU A 183 15.68 5.49 -1.38
N SER A 184 15.75 5.88 -0.11
CA SER A 184 15.10 5.17 1.01
C SER A 184 14.48 6.17 1.98
N LEU A 185 13.69 5.68 2.92
CA LEU A 185 13.10 6.49 3.99
C LEU A 185 13.73 6.12 5.34
N PHE A 186 13.87 7.12 6.20
CA PHE A 186 14.27 6.95 7.59
C PHE A 186 13.48 7.91 8.49
N ARG A 187 13.44 7.63 9.80
CA ARG A 187 12.95 8.57 10.81
C ARG A 187 14.14 9.27 11.45
N ASP A 188 14.09 10.58 11.55
CA ASP A 188 15.09 11.34 12.29
C ASP A 188 14.86 11.27 13.82
N GLU A 189 15.69 11.97 14.58
CA GLU A 189 15.63 12.03 16.05
C GLU A 189 14.28 12.56 16.57
N ASN A 190 13.56 13.35 15.79
CA ASN A 190 12.25 13.89 16.12
C ASN A 190 11.10 12.97 15.64
N GLY A 191 11.42 11.82 15.04
CA GLY A 191 10.44 10.89 14.48
C GLY A 191 9.91 11.26 13.10
N ALA A 192 10.40 12.35 12.48
CA ALA A 192 9.97 12.82 11.18
C ALA A 192 10.52 11.93 10.05
N VAL A 193 9.66 11.56 9.10
CA VAL A 193 10.05 10.71 7.96
C VAL A 193 10.75 11.56 6.91
N LYS A 194 11.98 11.17 6.56
CA LYS A 194 12.85 11.87 5.60
C LYS A 194 13.40 10.93 4.54
N PHE A 195 13.79 11.50 3.40
CA PHE A 195 14.49 10.79 2.35
C PHE A 195 15.98 10.68 2.66
N ASP A 196 16.51 9.47 2.49
CA ASP A 196 17.94 9.20 2.44
C ASP A 196 18.35 8.95 0.98
N ILE A 197 19.38 9.67 0.52
CA ILE A 197 19.76 9.78 -0.89
C ILE A 197 21.10 9.09 -1.12
N HIS A 198 21.06 7.93 -1.76
CA HIS A 198 22.22 7.08 -2.04
C HIS A 198 22.75 7.34 -3.44
N TYR A 199 23.59 8.36 -3.61
CA TYR A 199 24.17 8.72 -4.90
C TYR A 199 25.01 7.57 -5.49
N ILE A 200 24.76 7.28 -6.77
CA ILE A 200 25.53 6.33 -7.56
C ILE A 200 26.66 7.11 -8.22
N ARG A 201 27.90 6.74 -7.93
CA ARG A 201 29.06 7.32 -8.60
C ARG A 201 29.07 6.86 -10.05
N GLN A 202 28.96 7.81 -10.98
CA GLN A 202 29.33 7.57 -12.36
C GLN A 202 30.86 7.59 -12.44
N ALA A 203 31.46 6.57 -13.06
CA ALA A 203 32.90 6.58 -13.30
C ALA A 203 33.26 7.81 -14.16
N PRO A 204 34.35 8.54 -13.84
CA PRO A 204 34.82 9.60 -14.71
C PRO A 204 35.06 9.01 -16.10
N LYS A 205 34.51 9.64 -17.14
CA LYS A 205 34.88 9.30 -18.50
C LYS A 205 36.32 9.78 -18.73
N ILE A 206 37.28 8.87 -18.58
CA ILE A 206 38.69 9.14 -18.85
C ILE A 206 38.82 9.42 -20.35
N GLY A 207 39.15 10.66 -20.72
CA GLY A 207 39.42 11.07 -22.11
C GLY A 207 38.36 11.94 -22.81
N GLU A 208 37.27 12.35 -22.16
CA GLU A 208 36.41 13.42 -22.71
C GLU A 208 36.96 14.79 -22.29
N ASP A 209 37.48 15.56 -23.24
CA ASP A 209 37.83 16.97 -23.01
C ASP A 209 36.58 17.75 -22.58
N TYR A 210 36.73 18.53 -21.50
CA TYR A 210 35.71 19.47 -21.03
C TYR A 210 35.49 20.54 -22.10
N ARG A 211 34.45 20.39 -22.94
CA ARG A 211 34.05 21.43 -23.89
C ARG A 211 33.22 22.48 -23.17
N GLY A 212 33.88 23.45 -22.55
CA GLY A 212 33.25 24.70 -22.15
C GLY A 212 32.64 25.40 -23.36
N HIS A 213 31.44 25.95 -23.21
CA HIS A 213 30.88 26.85 -24.20
C HIS A 213 31.60 28.20 -24.13
N VAL A 214 31.91 28.75 -25.31
CA VAL A 214 32.37 30.13 -25.55
C VAL A 214 31.25 31.11 -25.20
#